data_AF-A0A1Q8SV32-F1
#
_entry.id   AF-A0A1Q8SV32-F1
#
_cell.length_a   1.000
_cell.length_b   1.000
_cell.length_c   1.000
_cell.angle_alpha   90.00
_cell.angle_beta   90.00
_cell.angle_gamma   90.00
#
_symmetry.space_group_name_H-M   'P 1'
#
loop_
_entity.id
_entity.type
_entity.pdbx_description
1 polymer ?
#
loop_
_entity_poly.entity_id
_entity_poly.type
_entity_poly.pdbx_seq_one_letter_code
_entity_poly.pdbx_strand_id
1 'polypeptide(L)' 'MALRIRKDGRILCAALHPEYEGDLYLNDSDHYRLSVELRVLVTEPIDSHVERGEWWWKNQVPTGIAIDRFYQDENAGCV' A
#
# COMPACT_ATOMS: atom_id res chain seq x y z
N MET A 1 3.20 8.84 -5.27
CA MET A 1 2.01 8.81 -4.39
C MET A 1 2.48 8.50 -3.00
N ALA A 2 2.11 9.31 -2.00
CA ALA A 2 2.53 9.13 -0.63
C ALA A 2 1.49 8.35 0.17
N LEU A 3 1.90 7.84 1.33
CA LEU A 3 1.03 7.11 2.24
C LEU A 3 0.94 7.82 3.60
N ARG A 4 -0.10 7.49 4.34
CA ARG A 4 -0.29 7.87 5.74
C ARG A 4 -0.51 6.61 6.56
N ILE A 5 0.24 6.46 7.65
CA ILE A 5 0.06 5.39 8.62
C ILE A 5 -0.68 5.97 9.81
N ARG A 6 -1.89 5.47 10.05
CA ARG A 6 -2.72 5.85 11.18
C ARG A 6 -2.17 5.28 12.47
N LYS A 7 -2.53 5.87 13.62
CA LYS A 7 -2.19 5.35 14.96
C LYS A 7 -2.70 3.92 15.20
N ASP A 8 -3.77 3.52 14.52
CA ASP A 8 -4.31 2.15 14.57
C ASP A 8 -3.59 1.15 13.65
N GLY A 9 -2.56 1.61 12.92
CA GLY A 9 -1.73 0.79 12.04
C GLY A 9 -2.22 0.69 10.60
N ARG A 10 -3.38 1.27 10.24
CA ARG A 10 -3.85 1.30 8.85
C ARG A 10 -2.93 2.15 7.99
N ILE A 11 -2.63 1.66 6.78
CA ILE A 11 -1.80 2.34 5.80
C ILE A 11 -2.70 2.78 4.65
N LEU A 12 -2.77 4.10 4.43
CA LEU A 12 -3.73 4.71 3.54
C LEU A 12 -3.04 5.57 2.50
N CYS A 13 -3.59 5.60 1.30
CA CYS A 13 -3.22 6.56 0.26
C CYS A 13 -3.44 7.99 0.77
N ALA A 14 -2.38 8.77 0.82
CA ALA A 14 -2.42 10.14 1.34
C ALA A 14 -3.30 11.08 0.51
N ALA A 15 -3.55 10.74 -0.76
CA ALA A 15 -4.36 11.53 -1.68
C ALA A 15 -5.86 11.21 -1.59
N LEU A 16 -6.22 9.99 -1.15
CA LEU A 16 -7.62 9.56 -1.04
C LEU A 16 -8.20 9.77 0.36
N HIS A 17 -7.34 9.98 1.35
CA HIS A 17 -7.76 10.10 2.75
C HIS A 17 -7.24 11.40 3.40
N PRO A 18 -8.07 12.07 4.22
CA PRO A 18 -7.64 13.26 4.95
C PRO A 18 -6.53 12.92 5.94
N GLU A 19 -5.81 13.94 6.39
CA GLU A 19 -4.82 13.81 7.45
C GLU A 19 -5.46 13.93 8.83
N TYR A 20 -4.98 13.12 9.77
CA TYR A 20 -5.38 13.17 11.17
C TYR A 20 -4.16 13.32 12.09
N GLU A 21 -4.42 13.83 13.31
CA GLU A 21 -3.36 14.11 14.28
C GLU A 21 -2.60 12.84 14.69
N GLY A 22 -1.29 12.87 14.47
CA GLY A 22 -0.35 11.79 14.77
C GLY A 22 -0.38 10.65 13.77
N ASP A 23 -0.89 10.89 12.56
CA ASP A 23 -0.51 10.11 11.40
C ASP A 23 0.99 10.23 11.13
N LEU A 24 1.61 9.12 10.73
CA LEU A 24 2.94 9.14 10.14
C LEU A 24 2.82 9.26 8.63
N TYR A 25 3.45 10.27 8.05
CA TYR A 25 3.51 10.44 6.61
C TYR A 25 4.69 9.66 6.03
N LEU A 26 4.43 8.84 5.02
CA LEU A 26 5.43 8.09 4.28
C LEU A 26 5.51 8.69 2.88
N ASN A 27 6.67 9.28 2.55
CA ASN A 27 6.84 10.01 1.30
C ASN A 27 6.83 9.07 0.08
N ASP A 28 6.80 9.68 -1.12
CA ASP A 28 6.76 8.96 -2.39
C ASP A 28 7.93 7.99 -2.61
N SER A 29 9.15 8.36 -2.18
CA SER A 29 10.35 7.55 -2.35
C SER A 29 10.32 6.30 -1.46
N ASP A 30 9.95 6.46 -0.19
CA ASP A 30 9.78 5.34 0.73
C ASP A 30 8.64 4.43 0.28
N HIS A 31 7.54 5.01 -0.21
CA HIS A 31 6.44 4.21 -0.76
C HIS A 31 6.90 3.40 -1.96
N TYR A 32 7.56 4.04 -2.94
CA TYR A 32 8.06 3.35 -4.14
C TYR A 32 8.98 2.18 -3.78
N ARG A 33 9.90 2.39 -2.83
CA ARG A 33 10.79 1.33 -2.35
C ARG A 33 10.01 0.16 -1.74
N LEU A 34 9.01 0.43 -0.91
CA LEU A 34 8.24 -0.61 -0.22
C LEU A 34 7.28 -1.36 -1.15
N SER A 35 6.64 -0.68 -2.10
CA SER A 35 5.63 -1.27 -2.97
C SER A 35 6.20 -1.80 -4.28
N VAL A 36 7.07 -1.07 -4.95
CA VAL A 36 7.56 -1.43 -6.28
C VAL A 36 8.82 -2.28 -6.19
N GLU A 37 9.83 -1.81 -5.45
CA GLU A 37 11.14 -2.47 -5.40
C GLU A 37 11.11 -3.72 -4.50
N LEU A 38 10.67 -3.56 -3.24
CA LEU A 38 10.66 -4.64 -2.26
C LEU A 38 9.38 -5.49 -2.28
N ARG A 39 8.29 -4.95 -2.82
CA ARG A 39 6.97 -5.62 -2.89
C ARG A 39 6.49 -6.17 -1.54
N VAL A 40 6.85 -5.50 -0.45
CA VAL A 40 6.43 -5.85 0.92
C VAL A 40 5.16 -5.11 1.32
N LEU A 41 4.84 -4.03 0.62
CA LEU A 41 3.62 -3.26 0.77
C LEU A 41 2.79 -3.39 -0.51
N VAL A 42 1.59 -3.93 -0.40
CA VAL A 42 0.74 -4.29 -1.54
C VAL A 42 -0.59 -3.57 -1.46
N THR A 43 -1.26 -3.47 -2.60
CA THR A 43 -2.62 -2.98 -2.68
C THR A 43 -3.42 -3.77 -3.71
N GLU A 44 -4.69 -3.46 -3.76
CA GLU A 44 -5.67 -3.99 -4.70
C GLU A 44 -5.58 -3.32 -6.09
N PRO A 45 -6.23 -3.87 -7.12
CA PRO A 45 -6.32 -3.23 -8.43
C PRO A 45 -6.85 -1.80 -8.36
N ILE A 46 -6.41 -0.95 -9.30
CA ILE A 46 -6.68 0.49 -9.28
C ILE A 46 -8.18 0.83 -9.13
N ASP A 47 -9.08 0.10 -9.80
CA ASP A 47 -10.52 0.34 -9.73
C ASP A 47 -11.09 0.18 -8.32
N SER A 48 -10.54 -0.75 -7.54
CA SER A 48 -10.93 -0.93 -6.13
C SER A 48 -10.12 -0.02 -5.20
N HIS A 49 -8.88 0.28 -5.57
CA HIS A 49 -8.00 1.18 -4.80
C HIS A 49 -8.55 2.60 -4.74
N VAL A 50 -9.16 3.11 -5.80
CA VAL A 50 -9.76 4.46 -5.76
C VAL A 50 -10.94 4.57 -4.80
N GLU A 51 -11.59 3.44 -4.47
CA GLU A 51 -12.70 3.41 -3.52
C GLU A 51 -12.22 3.29 -2.06
N ARG A 52 -11.23 2.42 -1.80
CA ARG A 52 -10.73 2.13 -0.44
C ARG A 52 -9.47 2.89 -0.08
N GLY A 53 -8.54 3.03 -1.01
CA GLY A 53 -7.26 3.70 -0.83
C GLY A 53 -6.35 3.01 0.19
N GLU A 54 -6.52 1.72 0.43
CA GLU A 54 -5.79 0.99 1.47
C GLU A 54 -4.53 0.31 0.92
N TRP A 55 -3.54 0.17 1.79
CA TRP A 55 -2.31 -0.57 1.57
C TRP A 55 -2.10 -1.52 2.74
N TRP A 56 -1.47 -2.66 2.47
CA TRP A 56 -1.25 -3.68 3.47
C TRP A 56 0.16 -4.25 3.34
N TRP A 57 0.72 -4.69 4.47
CA TRP A 57 1.89 -5.56 4.43
C TRP A 57 1.50 -6.86 3.72
N LYS A 58 2.37 -7.40 2.85
CA LYS A 58 2.10 -8.57 2.00
C LYS A 58 1.48 -9.76 2.76
N ASN A 59 1.86 -9.97 4.02
CA ASN A 59 1.41 -11.08 4.86
C ASN A 59 0.26 -10.71 5.83
N GLN A 60 -0.34 -9.54 5.68
CA GLN A 60 -1.41 -9.01 6.54
C GLN A 60 -2.58 -8.45 5.72
N VAL A 61 -2.76 -8.95 4.50
CA VAL A 61 -3.90 -8.59 3.65
C VAL A 61 -5.18 -9.20 4.25
N PRO A 62 -6.26 -8.41 4.44
CA PRO A 62 -7.53 -8.92 4.93
C PRO A 62 -8.13 -10.00 4.00
N THR A 63 -8.79 -10.99 4.58
CA THR A 63 -9.48 -12.04 3.83
C THR A 63 -10.52 -11.44 2.87
N GLY A 64 -10.51 -11.90 1.61
CA GLY A 64 -11.45 -11.46 0.59
C GLY A 64 -11.00 -10.25 -0.24
N ILE A 65 -9.82 -9.68 0.06
CA ILE A 65 -9.22 -8.63 -0.77
C ILE A 65 -8.41 -9.27 -1.91
N ALA A 66 -8.71 -8.88 -3.14
CA ALA A 66 -7.91 -9.24 -4.30
C ALA A 66 -6.70 -8.29 -4.40
N ILE A 67 -5.49 -8.85 -4.39
CA ILE A 67 -4.25 -8.08 -4.58
C ILE A 67 -3.99 -7.86 -6.07
N ASP A 68 -3.47 -6.68 -6.42
CA ASP A 68 -3.11 -6.36 -7.81
C ASP A 68 -2.12 -7.40 -8.36
N ARG A 69 -2.31 -7.79 -9.63
CA ARG A 69 -1.49 -8.80 -10.31
C ARG A 69 -0.01 -8.45 -10.32
N PHE A 70 0.33 -7.16 -10.33
CA PHE A 70 1.70 -6.67 -10.24
C PHE A 70 2.47 -7.27 -9.04
N TYR A 71 1.78 -7.50 -7.91
CA TYR A 71 2.40 -8.04 -6.69
C TYR A 71 2.35 -9.57 -6.58
N GLN A 72 1.67 -10.26 -7.52
CA GLN A 72 1.49 -11.71 -7.49
C GLN A 72 2.61 -12.47 -8.21
N ASP A 73 3.35 -11.82 -9.10
CA ASP A 73 4.44 -12.45 -9.84
C ASP A 73 5.72 -12.53 -9.00
N GLU A 74 6.10 -13.76 -8.62
CA GLU A 74 7.33 -14.03 -7.86
C GLU A 74 8.62 -13.93 -8.71
N ASN A 75 8.52 -13.83 -10.03
CA ASN A 75 9.66 -13.86 -10.95
C ASN A 75 10.35 -12.50 -11.20
N ALA A 76 9.96 -11.42 -10.53
CA ALA A 76 10.57 -10.10 -10.76
C ALA A 76 11.73 -9.76 -9.79
N GLY A 77 12.18 -10.73 -8.97
CA GLY A 77 13.14 -10.51 -7.88
C GLY A 77 14.54 -11.09 -8.09
N CYS A 78 14.87 -11.62 -9.28
CA CYS A 78 16.24 -12.03 -9.61
C CYS A 78 16.77 -11.18 -10.78
N VAL A 79 17.45 -10.09 -10.44
CA VAL A 79 18.47 -9.47 -11.29
C VAL A 79 19.73 -9.30 -10.44
#